data_AF-A0A3C1Y5I2-F1
#
_entry.id   AF-A0A3C1Y5I2-F1
#
_cell.length_a   1.000
_cell.length_b   1.000
_cell.length_c   1.000
_cell.angle_alpha   90.00
_cell.angle_beta   90.00
_cell.angle_gamma   90.00
#
_symmetry.space_group_name_H-M   'P 1'
#
loop_
_entity.id
_entity.type
_entity.pdbx_description
1 polymer ?
#
loop_
_entity_poly.entity_id
_entity_poly.type
_entity_poly.pdbx_seq_one_letter_code
_entity_poly.pdbx_strand_id
1 'polypeptide(L)'
;MLLNYEQRNSDFLRAVRRAARRNMEQGTTLNSRALVREVLASGAPAWYITTDYAWRRLKLLKAGKLHTRPGTLRRIMLYEIDALLRQACLDNPGADPYALLDDILSGSAATPSRFFISEEYALRLFTGSARRAPAIPRPPAGRHRRRPASRPGHDKTTTTT
;
A
#
# COMPACT_ATOMS: atom_id res chain seq x y z
N MET A 1 11.54 7.97 -8.08
CA MET A 1 11.55 9.02 -7.06
C MET A 1 10.50 8.72 -6.02
N LEU A 2 10.87 8.92 -4.76
CA LEU A 2 10.20 8.47 -3.54
C LEU A 2 8.71 8.84 -3.52
N LEU A 3 7.85 7.83 -3.38
CA LEU A 3 6.52 8.04 -2.83
C LEU A 3 6.71 8.54 -1.40
N ASN A 4 6.05 9.64 -1.03
CA ASN A 4 6.13 10.22 0.30
C ASN A 4 5.31 9.39 1.30
N TYR A 5 5.72 8.12 1.46
CA TYR A 5 5.03 7.11 2.25
C TYR A 5 4.98 7.48 3.73
N GLU A 6 6.05 8.08 4.24
CA GLU A 6 6.13 8.52 5.64
C GLU A 6 5.12 9.63 5.93
N GLN A 7 5.06 10.65 5.06
CA GLN A 7 4.06 11.71 5.18
C GLN A 7 2.63 11.15 5.10
N ARG A 8 2.36 10.28 4.12
CA ARG A 8 1.06 9.61 3.99
C ARG A 8 0.67 8.84 5.26
N ASN A 9 1.60 8.05 5.79
CA ASN A 9 1.36 7.26 7.00
C ASN A 9 1.12 8.18 8.21
N SER A 10 1.87 9.27 8.33
CA SER A 10 1.71 10.27 9.39
C SER A 10 0.34 10.95 9.33
N ASP A 11 -0.06 11.41 8.14
CA ASP A 11 -1.36 12.06 7.92
C ASP A 11 -2.52 11.10 8.14
N PHE A 12 -2.40 9.86 7.67
CA PHE A 12 -3.36 8.81 7.96
C PHE A 12 -3.52 8.60 9.47
N LEU A 13 -2.41 8.41 10.21
CA LEU A 13 -2.47 8.23 11.67
C LEU A 13 -3.01 9.47 12.40
N ARG A 14 -2.79 10.67 11.85
CA ARG A 14 -3.37 11.92 12.38
C ARG A 14 -4.87 11.98 12.13
N ALA A 15 -5.35 11.53 10.97
CA ALA A 15 -6.76 11.43 10.64
C ALA A 15 -7.46 10.38 11.52
N VAL A 16 -6.84 9.21 11.75
CA VAL A 16 -7.36 8.19 12.67
C VAL A 16 -7.49 8.72 14.09
N ARG A 17 -6.47 9.41 14.62
CA ARG A 17 -6.53 10.02 15.96
C ARG A 17 -7.67 11.04 16.09
N ARG A 18 -7.90 11.86 15.05
CA ARG A 18 -9.02 12.81 15.00
C ARG A 18 -10.37 12.09 14.97
N ALA A 19 -10.52 11.06 14.15
CA ALA A 19 -11.74 10.26 14.07
C ALA A 19 -12.03 9.53 15.39
N ALA A 20 -11.02 8.93 16.03
CA ALA A 20 -11.18 8.28 17.33
C ALA A 20 -11.68 9.26 18.40
N ARG A 21 -11.07 10.44 18.48
CA ARG A 21 -11.48 11.49 19.43
C ARG A 21 -12.94 11.92 19.20
N ARG A 22 -13.35 12.18 17.96
CA ARG A 22 -14.74 12.55 17.63
C ARG A 22 -15.73 11.46 18.05
N ASN A 23 -15.42 10.19 17.78
CA ASN A 23 -16.28 9.07 18.17
C ASN A 23 -16.41 8.94 19.69
N MET A 24 -15.31 9.15 20.45
CA MET A 24 -15.36 9.19 21.91
C MET A 24 -16.24 10.33 22.44
N GLU A 25 -16.11 11.54 21.87
CA GLU A 25 -16.95 12.70 22.22
C GLU A 25 -18.44 12.44 21.92
N GLN A 26 -18.74 11.62 20.90
CA GLN A 26 -20.09 11.20 20.51
C GLN A 26 -20.58 9.94 21.25
N GLY A 27 -19.82 9.41 22.21
CA GLY A 27 -20.18 8.19 22.96
C GLY A 27 -20.21 6.91 22.12
N THR A 28 -19.69 6.94 20.89
CA THR A 28 -19.68 5.79 19.98
C THR A 28 -18.35 5.06 20.08
N THR A 29 -18.39 3.74 20.32
CA THR A 29 -17.20 2.89 20.30
C THR A 29 -17.12 2.14 18.97
N LEU A 30 -16.33 2.65 18.03
CA LEU A 30 -16.05 1.93 16.80
C LEU A 30 -14.96 0.87 17.03
N ASN A 31 -15.17 -0.33 16.50
CA ASN A 31 -14.11 -1.31 16.31
C ASN A 31 -12.99 -0.67 15.45
N SER A 32 -11.73 -0.90 15.80
CA SER A 32 -10.52 -0.52 15.05
C SER A 32 -10.67 -0.63 13.52
N ARG A 33 -11.30 -1.70 13.03
CA ARG A 33 -11.52 -1.91 11.59
C ARG A 33 -12.55 -0.96 11.00
N ALA A 34 -13.64 -0.68 11.71
CA ALA A 34 -14.64 0.29 11.30
C ALA A 34 -14.03 1.70 11.26
N LEU A 35 -13.27 2.07 12.30
CA LEU A 35 -12.56 3.35 12.38
C LEU A 35 -11.56 3.52 11.22
N VAL A 36 -10.76 2.50 10.91
CA VAL A 36 -9.84 2.54 9.77
C VAL A 36 -10.60 2.69 8.46
N ARG A 37 -11.71 1.98 8.26
CA ARG A 37 -12.52 2.10 7.04
C ARG A 37 -13.11 3.49 6.88
N GLU A 38 -13.63 4.08 7.95
CA GLU A 38 -14.14 5.46 7.96
C GLU A 38 -13.03 6.43 7.50
N VAL A 39 -11.84 6.31 8.07
CA VAL A 39 -10.72 7.21 7.76
C VAL A 39 -10.16 6.96 6.37
N LEU A 40 -10.14 5.72 5.88
CA LEU A 40 -9.72 5.46 4.50
C LEU A 40 -10.66 6.07 3.49
N ALA A 41 -11.95 6.10 3.79
CA ALA A 41 -12.98 6.73 2.96
C ALA A 41 -13.02 8.25 3.12
N SER A 42 -12.29 8.83 4.09
CA SER A 42 -12.20 10.28 4.24
C SER A 42 -11.15 10.87 3.31
N GLY A 43 -11.36 12.12 2.90
CA GLY A 43 -10.46 12.84 2.01
C GLY A 43 -9.03 12.85 2.55
N ALA A 44 -8.08 12.55 1.66
CA ALA A 44 -6.66 12.63 1.99
C ALA A 44 -6.16 14.06 1.71
N PRO A 45 -5.22 14.60 2.51
CA PRO A 45 -4.76 15.97 2.34
C PRO A 45 -3.85 16.15 1.11
N ALA A 46 -3.28 15.09 0.55
CA ALA A 46 -2.40 15.13 -0.60
C ALA A 46 -2.37 13.80 -1.37
N TRP A 47 -1.81 13.83 -2.58
CA TRP A 47 -1.72 12.66 -3.47
C TRP A 47 -0.57 11.70 -3.19
N TYR A 48 0.47 12.16 -2.47
CA TYR A 48 1.65 11.37 -2.07
C TYR A 48 2.41 10.66 -3.20
N ILE A 49 2.27 11.16 -4.43
CA ILE A 49 2.97 10.69 -5.62
C ILE A 49 3.57 11.88 -6.36
N THR A 50 4.60 11.64 -7.16
CA THR A 50 5.22 12.69 -7.98
C THR A 50 4.51 12.83 -9.33
N THR A 51 4.62 14.01 -9.92
CA THR A 51 4.11 14.36 -11.26
C THR A 51 4.65 13.43 -12.34
N ASP A 52 5.96 13.19 -12.36
CA ASP A 52 6.59 12.20 -13.25
C ASP A 52 6.00 10.80 -13.16
N TYR A 53 5.68 10.37 -11.93
CA TYR A 53 5.12 9.06 -11.70
C TYR A 53 3.69 9.00 -12.23
N ALA A 54 2.87 10.00 -11.88
CA ALA A 54 1.49 10.10 -12.33
C ALA A 54 1.42 10.17 -13.87
N TRP A 55 2.21 11.06 -14.49
CA TRP A 55 2.26 11.26 -15.94
C TRP A 55 2.57 9.99 -16.72
N ARG A 56 3.63 9.26 -16.32
CA ARG A 56 3.98 7.98 -16.95
C ARG A 56 2.87 6.94 -16.81
N ARG A 57 2.22 6.89 -15.64
CA ARG A 57 1.13 5.93 -15.40
C ARG A 57 -0.15 6.28 -16.14
N LEU A 58 -0.46 7.56 -16.27
CA LEU A 58 -1.59 8.06 -17.06
C LEU A 58 -1.40 7.75 -18.55
N LYS A 59 -0.19 7.92 -19.10
CA LYS A 59 0.12 7.49 -20.48
C LYS A 59 -0.16 6.00 -20.70
N LEU A 60 0.27 5.15 -19.75
CA LEU A 60 0.00 3.70 -19.81
C LEU A 60 -1.49 3.38 -19.67
N LEU A 61 -2.21 4.11 -18.82
CA LEU A 61 -3.65 3.96 -18.63
C LEU A 61 -4.41 4.30 -19.93
N LYS A 62 -4.10 5.44 -20.56
CA LYS A 62 -4.69 5.89 -21.82
C LYS A 62 -4.40 4.94 -22.99
N ALA A 63 -3.19 4.37 -23.02
CA ALA A 63 -2.81 3.39 -24.03
C ALA A 63 -3.40 1.98 -23.78
N GLY A 64 -4.14 1.76 -22.70
CA GLY A 64 -4.65 0.44 -22.31
C GLY A 64 -3.57 -0.55 -21.86
N LYS A 65 -2.32 -0.10 -21.65
CA LYS A 65 -1.14 -0.92 -21.33
C LYS A 65 -0.88 -1.01 -19.81
N LEU A 66 -1.79 -0.52 -18.99
CA LEU A 66 -1.64 -0.58 -17.54
C LEU A 66 -1.98 -1.98 -17.01
N HIS A 67 -0.95 -2.78 -16.72
CA HIS A 67 -1.04 -4.14 -16.19
C HIS A 67 -1.40 -4.19 -14.69
N THR A 68 -2.41 -3.42 -14.29
CA THR A 68 -2.98 -3.48 -12.93
C THR A 68 -4.37 -4.08 -13.02
N ARG A 69 -4.67 -5.03 -12.13
CA ARG A 69 -6.01 -5.62 -12.02
C ARG A 69 -7.07 -4.50 -11.94
N PRO A 70 -8.19 -4.63 -12.68
CA PRO A 70 -9.34 -3.74 -12.53
C PRO A 70 -9.73 -3.60 -11.05
N GLY A 71 -10.18 -2.42 -10.64
CA GLY A 71 -10.61 -2.16 -9.26
C GLY A 71 -9.50 -1.98 -8.22
N THR A 72 -8.22 -2.09 -8.59
CA THR A 72 -7.13 -1.78 -7.64
C THR A 72 -7.15 -0.30 -7.24
N LEU A 73 -6.85 -0.01 -5.97
CA LEU A 73 -6.80 1.37 -5.45
C LEU A 73 -5.89 2.28 -6.29
N ARG A 74 -4.76 1.74 -6.77
CA ARG A 74 -3.85 2.48 -7.66
C ARG A 74 -4.53 2.86 -8.97
N ARG A 75 -5.36 1.99 -9.55
CA ARG A 75 -6.08 2.28 -10.78
C ARG A 75 -7.20 3.28 -10.54
N ILE A 76 -7.92 3.17 -9.41
CA ILE A 76 -8.94 4.15 -9.00
C ILE A 76 -8.31 5.55 -8.83
N MET A 77 -7.19 5.64 -8.13
CA MET A 77 -6.42 6.88 -7.97
C MET A 77 -6.06 7.50 -9.32
N LEU A 78 -5.58 6.70 -10.27
CA LEU A 78 -5.20 7.20 -11.59
C LEU A 78 -6.40 7.67 -12.41
N TYR A 79 -7.56 7.02 -12.29
CA TYR A 79 -8.79 7.50 -12.93
C TYR A 79 -9.25 8.84 -12.34
N GLU A 80 -9.14 9.01 -11.02
CA GLU A 80 -9.49 10.27 -10.36
C GLU A 80 -8.57 11.41 -10.83
N ILE A 81 -7.26 11.17 -10.87
CA ILE A 81 -6.29 12.15 -11.40
C ILE A 81 -6.55 12.43 -12.89
N ASP A 82 -6.85 11.40 -13.70
CA ASP A 82 -7.13 11.59 -15.13
C ASP A 82 -8.40 12.44 -15.34
N ALA A 83 -9.43 12.24 -14.52
CA ALA A 83 -10.65 13.04 -14.58
C ALA A 83 -10.37 14.51 -14.23
N LEU A 84 -9.62 14.76 -13.15
CA LEU A 84 -9.22 16.11 -12.75
C LEU A 84 -8.36 16.80 -13.82
N LEU A 85 -7.41 16.07 -14.40
CA LEU A 85 -6.55 16.61 -15.45
C LEU A 85 -7.36 16.92 -16.72
N ARG A 86 -8.31 16.07 -17.10
CA ARG A 86 -9.20 16.36 -18.24
C ARG A 86 -10.02 17.62 -18.00
N GLN A 87 -10.58 17.79 -16.81
CA GLN A 87 -11.33 18.98 -16.45
C GLN A 87 -10.43 20.23 -16.52
N ALA A 88 -9.25 20.18 -15.90
CA ALA A 88 -8.30 21.29 -15.93
C ALA A 88 -7.87 21.68 -17.36
N CYS A 89 -7.69 20.70 -18.25
CA CYS A 89 -7.39 20.96 -19.67
C CYS A 89 -8.58 21.60 -20.43
N LEU A 90 -9.82 21.27 -20.07
CA LEU A 90 -11.01 21.90 -20.65
C LEU A 90 -11.15 23.34 -20.17
N ASP A 91 -10.88 23.58 -18.88
CA ASP A 91 -10.99 24.91 -18.27
C ASP A 91 -9.86 25.85 -18.73
N ASN A 92 -8.70 25.30 -19.11
CA ASN A 92 -7.51 26.05 -19.54
C ASN A 92 -7.02 25.59 -20.91
N PRO A 93 -7.76 25.89 -21.99
CA PRO A 93 -7.37 25.50 -23.34
C PRO A 93 -6.03 26.15 -23.72
N GLY A 94 -5.03 25.32 -24.05
CA GLY A 94 -3.69 25.77 -24.43
C GLY A 94 -2.64 25.72 -23.31
N ALA A 95 -3.04 25.46 -22.07
CA ALA A 95 -2.09 25.19 -20.99
C ALA A 95 -1.38 23.83 -21.19
N ASP A 96 -0.13 23.73 -20.71
CA ASP A 96 0.61 22.47 -20.73
C ASP A 96 -0.03 21.45 -19.76
N PRO A 97 -0.50 20.28 -20.23
CA PRO A 97 -1.10 19.28 -19.36
C PRO A 97 -0.13 18.73 -18.30
N TYR A 98 1.18 18.81 -18.52
CA TYR A 98 2.15 18.40 -17.50
C TYR A 98 2.19 19.40 -16.33
N ALA A 99 2.21 20.70 -16.62
CA ALA A 99 2.11 21.75 -15.62
C ALA A 99 0.79 21.68 -14.84
N LEU A 100 -0.34 21.50 -15.53
CA LEU A 100 -1.65 21.31 -14.89
C LEU A 100 -1.67 20.10 -13.94
N LEU A 101 -1.01 19.01 -14.32
CA LEU A 101 -0.89 17.84 -13.45
C LEU A 101 -0.05 18.15 -12.20
N ASP A 102 1.02 18.93 -12.32
CA ASP A 102 1.84 19.35 -11.18
C ASP A 102 1.02 20.20 -10.19
N ASP A 103 0.21 21.13 -10.70
CA ASP A 103 -0.70 21.95 -9.90
C ASP A 103 -1.78 21.12 -9.18
N ILE A 104 -2.32 20.10 -9.83
CA ILE A 104 -3.28 19.17 -9.21
C ILE A 104 -2.61 18.39 -8.07
N LEU A 105 -1.39 17.90 -8.29
CA LEU A 105 -0.71 17.04 -7.32
C LEU A 105 -0.08 17.80 -6.16
N SER A 106 0.29 19.07 -6.36
CA SER A 106 0.77 19.97 -5.31
C SER A 106 -0.33 20.37 -4.32
N GLY A 107 -1.61 20.13 -4.65
CA GLY A 107 -2.76 20.40 -3.79
C GLY A 107 -3.38 21.78 -4.01
N SER A 108 -2.93 22.52 -5.03
CA SER A 108 -3.47 23.84 -5.36
C SER A 108 -4.88 23.77 -5.95
N ALA A 109 -5.20 22.70 -6.68
CA ALA A 109 -6.48 22.58 -7.39
C ALA A 109 -7.49 21.63 -6.70
N ALA A 110 -7.06 20.44 -6.28
CA ALA A 110 -7.97 19.43 -5.74
C ALA A 110 -7.28 18.45 -4.77
N THR A 111 -7.95 18.17 -3.66
CA THR A 111 -7.53 17.13 -2.71
C THR A 111 -8.09 15.76 -3.12
N PRO A 112 -7.34 14.67 -2.91
CA PRO A 112 -7.82 13.32 -3.20
C PRO A 112 -9.05 12.94 -2.38
N SER A 113 -9.98 12.22 -3.02
CA SER A 113 -11.24 11.78 -2.41
C SER A 113 -11.07 10.86 -1.21
N ARG A 114 -9.93 10.15 -1.13
CA ARG A 114 -9.67 9.10 -0.14
C ARG A 114 -8.19 8.82 0.03
N PHE A 115 -7.84 8.08 1.09
CA PHE A 115 -6.51 7.50 1.20
C PHE A 115 -6.37 6.28 0.28
N PHE A 116 -5.49 6.36 -0.72
CA PHE A 116 -5.21 5.25 -1.65
C PHE A 116 -4.22 4.22 -1.07
N ILE A 117 -4.58 3.62 0.07
CA ILE A 117 -3.85 2.51 0.71
C ILE A 117 -4.80 1.36 1.04
N SER A 118 -4.30 0.12 1.05
CA SER A 118 -5.15 -1.03 1.37
C SER A 118 -5.57 -1.00 2.84
N GLU A 119 -6.79 -1.46 3.11
CA GLU A 119 -7.34 -1.59 4.47
C GLU A 119 -6.43 -2.44 5.37
N GLU A 120 -5.90 -3.53 4.84
CA GLU A 120 -4.98 -4.40 5.55
C GLU A 120 -3.67 -3.67 5.95
N TYR A 121 -3.11 -2.86 5.06
CA TYR A 121 -1.92 -2.07 5.38
C TYR A 121 -2.23 -0.97 6.40
N ALA A 122 -3.37 -0.30 6.26
CA ALA A 122 -3.84 0.74 7.18
C ALA A 122 -4.10 0.19 8.59
N LEU A 123 -4.70 -1.00 8.70
CA LEU A 123 -4.87 -1.72 9.96
C LEU A 123 -3.52 -2.05 10.61
N ARG A 124 -2.54 -2.50 9.83
CA ARG A 124 -1.18 -2.77 10.36
C ARG A 124 -0.47 -1.51 10.85
N LEU A 125 -0.65 -0.39 10.13
CA LEU A 125 -0.15 0.91 10.56
C LEU A 125 -0.78 1.34 11.89
N PHE A 126 -2.11 1.21 12.01
CA PHE A 126 -2.86 1.65 13.18
C PHE A 126 -2.56 0.80 14.43
N THR A 127 -2.56 -0.53 14.29
CA THR A 127 -2.28 -1.47 15.39
C THR A 127 -0.81 -1.51 15.82
N GLY A 128 0.07 -0.73 15.19
CA GLY A 128 1.49 -0.68 15.49
C GLY A 128 2.27 -1.91 15.01
N SER A 129 1.64 -2.88 14.36
CA SER A 129 2.31 -4.06 13.78
C SER A 129 3.25 -3.70 12.62
N ALA A 130 3.06 -2.53 12.00
CA ALA A 130 4.02 -1.98 11.03
C ALA A 130 5.34 -1.49 11.67
N ARG A 131 5.35 -1.13 12.98
CA ARG A 131 6.57 -0.77 13.74
C ARG A 131 7.26 -2.01 14.33
N ARG A 132 6.51 -3.10 14.49
CA ARG A 132 6.97 -4.42 14.97
C ARG A 132 7.02 -5.43 13.83
N ALA A 133 7.67 -5.09 12.71
CA ALA A 133 8.22 -6.15 11.88
C ALA A 133 9.55 -6.58 12.53
N PRO A 134 9.61 -7.67 13.31
CA PRO A 134 10.90 -8.27 13.59
C PRO A 134 11.50 -8.67 12.24
N ALA A 135 12.78 -8.37 12.04
CA ALA A 135 13.57 -9.03 11.02
C ALA A 135 13.26 -10.53 11.14
N ILE A 136 12.62 -11.11 10.13
CA ILE A 136 12.38 -12.56 10.09
C ILE A 136 13.76 -13.19 10.28
N PRO A 137 14.04 -13.91 11.38
CA PRO A 137 15.26 -14.69 11.45
C PRO A 137 15.09 -15.73 10.36
N ARG A 138 15.96 -15.68 9.34
CA ARG A 138 16.10 -16.79 8.41
C ARG A 138 16.23 -18.06 9.24
N PRO A 139 15.49 -19.15 8.94
CA PRO A 139 15.71 -20.41 9.63
C PRO A 139 17.20 -20.77 9.48
N PRO A 140 17.87 -21.20 10.56
CA PRO A 140 19.29 -21.55 10.48
C PRO A 140 19.48 -22.60 9.40
N ALA A 141 20.44 -22.33 8.52
CA ALA A 141 20.86 -23.23 7.45
C ALA A 141 21.01 -24.65 8.01
N GLY A 142 20.30 -25.59 7.37
CA GLY A 142 20.33 -26.99 7.73
C GLY A 142 21.78 -27.47 7.87
N ARG A 143 22.16 -27.81 9.10
CA ARG A 143 23.44 -28.45 9.40
C ARG A 143 23.53 -29.74 8.59
N HIS A 144 24.59 -29.83 7.80
CA HIS A 144 25.13 -31.05 7.22
C HIS A 144 24.95 -32.26 8.15
N ARG A 145 24.10 -33.21 7.77
CA ARG A 145 24.25 -34.59 8.24
C ARG A 145 25.49 -35.17 7.57
N ARG A 146 26.64 -35.02 8.23
CA ARG A 146 27.81 -35.87 7.98
C ARG A 146 27.42 -37.30 8.34
N ARG A 147 27.39 -38.17 7.33
CA ARG A 147 27.55 -39.62 7.48
C ARG A 147 28.82 -39.91 8.30
N PRO A 148 28.77 -40.94 9.16
CA PRO A 148 29.90 -41.84 9.27
C PRO A 148 29.49 -43.21 8.70
N ALA A 149 30.31 -43.71 7.78
CA ALA A 149 30.38 -45.12 7.47
C ALA A 149 31.15 -45.82 8.60
N SER A 150 30.68 -47.00 9.06
CA SER A 150 31.45 -48.25 9.05
C SER A 150 30.72 -49.39 9.76
N ARG A 151 30.86 -50.57 9.14
CA ARG A 151 30.50 -51.96 9.48
C ARG A 151 31.13 -52.45 10.81
N PRO A 152 30.60 -53.51 11.45
CA PRO A 152 30.94 -54.92 11.13
C PRO A 152 29.66 -55.80 11.02
N GLY A 153 29.57 -56.97 10.39
CA GLY A 153 30.45 -58.14 10.36
C GLY A 153 29.75 -59.30 11.11
N HIS A 154 29.71 -60.50 10.51
CA HIS A 154 29.15 -61.78 11.01
C HIS A 154 27.62 -61.96 11.01
N ASP A 155 27.05 -63.16 10.78
CA ASP A 155 27.50 -64.40 10.12
C ASP A 155 26.22 -65.19 9.76
N LYS A 156 26.39 -66.20 8.92
CA LYS A 156 25.38 -67.16 8.47
C LYS A 156 24.86 -68.01 9.64
N THR A 157 23.61 -68.48 9.56
CA THR A 157 23.21 -69.91 9.44
C THR A 157 21.74 -70.14 9.87
N THR A 158 20.97 -70.83 9.00
CA THR A 158 19.93 -71.88 9.21
C THR A 158 18.87 -71.69 10.32
N THR A 159 17.56 -71.87 10.12
CA THR A 159 16.88 -73.13 9.74
C THR A 159 15.42 -72.83 9.39
N THR A 160 14.93 -73.36 8.27
CA THR A 160 13.50 -73.69 8.07
C THR A 160 13.45 -74.89 7.12
N THR A 161 13.35 -76.08 7.72
CA THR A 161 12.35 -77.10 7.38
C THR A 161 12.02 -77.83 8.67
#